data_AF-A0A8C1S6J5-F1
#
_entry.id   AF-A0A8C1S6J5-F1
#
_cell.length_a   1.000
_cell.length_b   1.000
_cell.length_c   1.000
_cell.angle_alpha   90.00
_cell.angle_beta   90.00
_cell.angle_gamma   90.00
#
_symmetry.space_group_name_H-M   'P 1'
#
loop_
_entity.id
_entity.type
_entity.pdbx_description
1 polymer ?
#
loop_
_entity_poly.entity_id
_entity_poly.type
_entity_poly.pdbx_seq_one_letter_code
_entity_poly.pdbx_strand_id
1 'polypeptide(L)'
;MKTIAAFVLLACLIAVGVKGQDRSSKGRCLCADKGANMVLVRNIEKVEIIPPSPSCSKHEIIVTLKNGAGRKCMNPESKFTQNVIIKAIEKR
;
A
#
# COMPACT_ATOMS: atom_id res chain seq x y z
N MET A 1 -32.15 36.54 -13.72
CA MET A 1 -32.63 35.13 -13.87
C MET A 1 -31.49 34.11 -13.89
N LYS A 2 -30.44 34.27 -14.72
CA LYS A 2 -29.31 33.33 -14.80
C LYS A 2 -28.52 33.18 -13.49
N THR A 3 -28.36 34.25 -12.72
CA THR A 3 -27.66 34.26 -11.42
C THR A 3 -28.45 33.52 -10.34
N ILE A 4 -29.76 33.73 -10.27
CA ILE A 4 -30.66 33.07 -9.30
C ILE A 4 -30.63 31.55 -9.51
N ALA A 5 -30.69 31.08 -10.75
CA ALA A 5 -30.61 29.66 -11.07
C ALA A 5 -29.28 29.02 -10.60
N ALA A 6 -28.16 29.74 -10.74
CA ALA A 6 -26.85 29.27 -10.29
C ALA A 6 -26.76 29.14 -8.76
N PHE A 7 -27.30 30.10 -8.01
CA PHE A 7 -27.33 30.04 -6.55
C PHE A 7 -28.24 28.92 -6.03
N VAL A 8 -29.37 28.68 -6.70
CA VAL A 8 -30.27 27.56 -6.36
C VAL A 8 -29.57 26.21 -6.60
N LEU A 9 -28.88 26.05 -7.74
CA LEU A 9 -28.10 24.85 -8.03
C LEU A 9 -27.00 24.61 -7.00
N LEU A 10 -26.26 25.65 -6.61
CA LEU A 10 -25.19 25.55 -5.62
C LEU A 10 -25.74 25.16 -4.24
N ALA A 11 -26.86 25.79 -3.82
CA ALA A 11 -27.53 25.45 -2.57
C ALA A 11 -28.03 24.00 -2.56
N CYS A 12 -28.58 23.51 -3.69
CA CYS A 12 -28.98 22.11 -3.83
C CYS A 12 -27.79 21.14 -3.71
N LEU A 13 -26.64 21.44 -4.33
CA LEU A 13 -25.45 20.58 -4.24
C LEU A 13 -24.92 20.49 -2.81
N ILE A 14 -24.96 21.60 -2.05
CA ILE A 14 -24.56 21.63 -0.64
C ILE A 14 -25.57 20.85 0.22
N ALA A 15 -26.87 21.03 -0.01
CA ALA A 15 -27.95 20.36 0.73
C ALA A 15 -27.95 18.83 0.51
N VAL A 16 -27.63 18.38 -0.70
CA VAL A 16 -27.52 16.95 -1.04
C VAL A 16 -26.26 16.32 -0.42
N GLY A 17 -25.35 17.13 0.12
CA GLY A 17 -24.15 16.64 0.80
C GLY A 17 -23.37 15.73 -0.13
N VAL A 18 -23.04 16.21 -1.33
CA VAL A 18 -22.24 15.46 -2.32
C VAL A 18 -20.89 15.15 -1.69
N LYS A 19 -20.82 14.01 -1.01
CA LYS A 19 -19.56 13.45 -0.52
C LYS A 19 -18.82 13.02 -1.76
N GLY A 20 -17.66 13.64 -2.00
CA GLY A 20 -16.71 13.13 -2.98
C GLY A 20 -16.54 11.64 -2.73
N GLN A 21 -16.44 10.86 -3.81
CA GLN A 21 -16.26 9.41 -3.71
C GLN A 21 -15.11 9.17 -2.74
N ASP A 22 -15.43 8.58 -1.59
CA ASP A 22 -14.44 8.29 -0.56
C ASP A 22 -13.46 7.35 -1.24
N ARG A 23 -12.31 7.88 -1.67
CA ARG A 23 -11.17 7.07 -2.06
C ARG A 23 -10.56 6.52 -0.78
N SER A 24 -11.41 5.93 0.07
CA SER A 24 -11.02 5.09 1.18
C SER A 24 -10.15 4.04 0.53
N SER A 25 -8.86 4.28 0.71
CA SER A 25 -7.83 3.77 -0.13
C SER A 25 -7.75 2.28 0.15
N LYS A 26 -8.43 1.48 -0.68
CA LYS A 26 -7.70 0.34 -1.22
C LYS A 26 -6.55 0.95 -1.98
N GLY A 27 -5.51 1.29 -1.25
CA GLY A 27 -4.33 1.90 -1.78
C GLY A 27 -3.86 1.06 -2.95
N ARG A 28 -3.30 1.69 -3.97
CA ARG A 28 -2.59 1.03 -5.06
C ARG A 28 -1.25 0.48 -4.53
N CYS A 29 -1.32 -0.31 -3.47
CA CYS A 29 -0.21 -1.08 -2.93
C CYS A 29 0.29 -2.03 -4.02
N LEU A 30 1.60 -2.27 -4.04
CA LEU A 30 2.20 -3.25 -4.94
C LEU A 30 1.78 -4.68 -4.59
N CYS A 31 1.48 -4.91 -3.31
CA CYS A 31 1.03 -6.17 -2.75
C CYS A 31 -0.51 -6.20 -2.63
N ALA A 32 -1.15 -7.10 -3.38
CA ALA A 32 -2.60 -7.30 -3.33
C ALA A 32 -3.07 -8.12 -2.12
N ASP A 33 -2.25 -9.10 -1.69
CA ASP A 33 -2.55 -10.04 -0.60
C ASP A 33 -1.70 -9.79 0.64
N LYS A 34 -1.99 -10.51 1.74
CA LYS A 34 -1.22 -10.45 3.01
C LYS A 34 0.27 -10.77 2.87
N GLY A 35 0.73 -11.25 1.72
CA GLY A 35 2.12 -11.66 1.48
C GLY A 35 2.43 -13.03 2.07
N ALA A 36 3.62 -13.54 1.75
CA ALA A 36 4.13 -14.80 2.28
C ALA A 36 4.58 -14.64 3.74
N ASN A 37 4.25 -15.63 4.58
CA ASN A 37 4.72 -15.65 5.96
C ASN A 37 6.18 -16.06 6.08
N MET A 38 6.69 -16.85 5.12
CA MET A 38 8.06 -17.35 5.12
C MET A 38 8.58 -17.50 3.69
N VAL A 39 9.86 -17.22 3.53
CA VAL A 39 10.65 -17.58 2.35
C VAL A 39 11.97 -18.17 2.83
N LEU A 40 12.59 -19.00 2.00
CA LEU A 40 13.85 -19.60 2.37
C LEU A 40 14.98 -18.56 2.25
N VAL A 41 15.62 -18.19 3.35
CA VAL A 41 16.58 -17.07 3.42
C VAL A 41 17.70 -17.19 2.38
N ARG A 42 18.21 -18.40 2.12
CA ARG A 42 19.24 -18.64 1.10
C ARG A 42 18.83 -18.23 -0.32
N ASN A 43 17.53 -18.18 -0.59
CA ASN A 43 16.96 -17.80 -1.88
C ASN A 43 16.67 -16.30 -1.99
N ILE A 44 16.81 -15.52 -0.91
CA ILE A 44 16.63 -14.07 -0.94
C ILE A 44 17.87 -13.44 -1.57
N GLU A 45 17.66 -12.62 -2.59
CA GLU A 45 18.69 -11.82 -3.26
C GLU A 45 18.69 -10.39 -2.73
N LYS A 46 17.50 -9.77 -2.66
CA LYS A 46 17.31 -8.38 -2.23
C LYS A 46 16.06 -8.25 -1.37
N VAL A 47 16.13 -7.42 -0.34
CA VAL A 47 14.98 -7.01 0.48
C VAL A 47 14.71 -5.53 0.25
N GLU A 48 13.46 -5.19 -0.05
CA GLU A 48 12.99 -3.83 -0.26
C GLU A 48 11.87 -3.53 0.73
N ILE A 49 12.05 -2.47 1.53
CA ILE A 49 11.07 -2.01 2.51
C ILE A 49 10.51 -0.69 1.99
N ILE A 50 9.22 -0.69 1.64
CA ILE A 50 8.53 0.45 1.08
C ILE A 50 7.65 1.05 2.19
N PRO A 51 7.85 2.33 2.56
CA PRO A 51 7.04 2.99 3.56
C PRO A 51 5.63 3.31 3.02
N PRO A 52 4.67 3.59 3.92
CA PRO A 52 3.37 4.12 3.54
C PRO A 52 3.50 5.36 2.66
N SER A 53 2.61 5.49 1.69
CA SER A 53 2.51 6.61 0.75
C SER A 53 1.05 7.06 0.62
N PRO A 54 0.78 8.22 0.01
CA PRO A 54 -0.61 8.64 -0.29
C PRO A 54 -1.40 7.61 -1.11
N SER A 55 -0.68 6.77 -1.87
CA SER A 55 -1.27 5.70 -2.67
C SER A 55 -1.38 4.38 -1.92
N CYS A 56 -0.66 4.13 -0.83
CA CYS A 56 -0.75 2.88 -0.04
C CYS A 56 -0.47 3.18 1.42
N SER A 57 -1.46 3.00 2.30
CA SER A 57 -1.34 3.33 3.73
C SER A 57 -0.52 2.31 4.54
N LYS A 58 -0.04 1.24 3.92
CA LYS A 58 0.64 0.12 4.59
C LYS A 58 2.12 0.10 4.23
N HIS A 59 2.95 -0.40 5.14
CA HIS A 59 4.31 -0.81 4.81
C HIS A 59 4.27 -2.05 3.90
N GLU A 60 5.07 -2.04 2.85
CA GLU A 60 5.23 -3.19 1.97
C GLU A 60 6.66 -3.73 2.08
N ILE A 61 6.79 -5.03 2.30
CA ILE A 61 8.07 -5.71 2.30
C ILE A 61 8.11 -6.65 1.10
N ILE A 62 9.01 -6.37 0.17
CA ILE A 62 9.14 -7.13 -1.07
C ILE A 62 10.52 -7.77 -1.07
N VAL A 63 10.56 -9.09 -1.25
CA VAL A 63 11.80 -9.83 -1.45
C VAL A 63 11.94 -10.20 -2.92
N THR A 64 13.14 -10.01 -3.46
CA THR A 64 13.53 -10.55 -4.77
C THR A 64 14.24 -11.87 -4.53
N LEU A 65 13.80 -12.92 -5.22
CA LEU A 65 14.37 -14.25 -5.11
C LEU A 65 15.45 -14.45 -6.19
N LYS A 66 16.49 -15.20 -5.81
CA LYS A 66 17.58 -15.58 -6.71
C LYS A 66 17.09 -16.41 -7.90
N ASN A 67 17.95 -16.53 -8.91
CA ASN A 67 17.73 -17.36 -10.10
C ASN A 67 16.49 -16.95 -10.91
N GLY A 68 16.10 -15.67 -10.84
CA GLY A 68 14.93 -15.17 -11.57
C GLY A 68 13.59 -15.69 -11.06
N ALA A 69 13.52 -16.24 -9.84
CA ALA A 69 12.29 -16.75 -9.24
C ALA A 69 11.26 -15.65 -8.87
N GLY A 70 11.54 -14.39 -9.25
CA GLY A 70 10.61 -13.28 -9.17
C GLY A 70 10.61 -12.57 -7.83
N ARG A 71 9.59 -11.71 -7.66
CA ARG A 71 9.40 -10.90 -6.45
C ARG A 71 8.25 -11.47 -5.64
N LYS A 72 8.36 -11.42 -4.31
CA LYS A 72 7.33 -11.88 -3.39
C LYS A 72 7.09 -10.85 -2.30
N CYS A 73 5.83 -10.52 -2.06
CA CYS A 73 5.43 -9.75 -0.89
C CYS A 73 5.55 -10.60 0.37
N MET A 74 5.98 -9.99 1.47
CA MET A 74 6.10 -10.62 2.78
C MET A 74 5.05 -10.05 3.73
N ASN A 75 4.53 -10.90 4.63
CA ASN A 75 3.59 -10.46 5.65
C ASN A 75 4.33 -9.69 6.77
N PRO A 76 4.09 -8.37 6.97
CA PRO A 76 4.73 -7.60 8.04
C PRO A 76 4.42 -8.11 9.45
N GLU A 77 3.29 -8.79 9.64
CA GLU A 77 2.87 -9.34 10.94
C GLU A 77 3.57 -10.66 11.28
N SER A 78 4.28 -11.28 10.34
CA SER A 78 5.01 -12.52 10.57
C SER A 78 6.33 -12.25 11.33
N LYS A 79 6.58 -13.03 12.39
CA LYS A 79 7.87 -13.03 13.12
C LYS A 79 9.06 -13.25 12.19
N PHE A 80 8.90 -14.08 11.15
CA PHE A 80 9.94 -14.33 10.18
C PHE A 80 10.31 -13.05 9.41
N THR A 81 9.30 -12.31 8.93
CA THR A 81 9.50 -11.06 8.19
C THR A 81 10.20 -10.02 9.05
N GLN A 82 9.82 -9.89 10.32
CA GLN A 82 10.48 -8.98 11.27
C GLN A 82 11.97 -9.31 11.44
N ASN A 83 12.31 -10.60 11.57
CA ASN A 83 13.71 -11.04 11.64
C ASN A 83 14.49 -10.75 10.34
N VAL A 84 13.86 -10.91 9.17
CA VAL A 84 14.48 -10.58 7.88
C VAL A 84 14.74 -9.07 7.78
N ILE A 85 13.79 -8.24 8.23
CA ILE A 85 13.94 -6.77 8.26
C ILE A 85 15.12 -6.37 9.13
N ILE A 86 15.20 -6.87 10.37
CA ILE A 86 16.30 -6.56 11.31
C ILE A 86 17.64 -6.88 10.67
N LYS A 87 17.80 -8.09 10.12
CA LYS A 87 19.05 -8.49 9.45
C LYS A 87 19.36 -7.65 8.20
N ALA A 88 18.35 -7.22 7.47
CA ALA A 88 18.52 -6.37 6.29
C ALA A 88 18.97 -4.95 6.68
N ILE A 89 18.53 -4.43 7.83
CA ILE A 89 18.93 -3.14 8.36
C ILE A 89 20.34 -3.21 8.96
N GLU A 90 20.66 -4.27 9.72
CA GLU A 90 22.00 -4.47 10.32
C GLU A 90 23.12 -4.64 9.29
N LYS A 91 22.80 -5.18 8.12
CA LYS A 91 23.77 -5.39 7.03
C LYS A 91 24.02 -4.10 6.21
N ARG A 92 23.24 -3.06 6.43
CA ARG A 92 23.30 -1.80 5.68
C ARG A 92 24.29 -0.83 6.30
#